data_AF-A0AAP0JBR9-F1
#
_entry.id   AF-A0AAP0JBR9-F1
#
_cell.length_a   1.000
_cell.length_b   1.000
_cell.length_c   1.000
_cell.angle_alpha   90.00
_cell.angle_beta   90.00
_cell.angle_gamma   90.00
#
_symmetry.space_group_name_H-M   'P 1'
#
loop_
_entity.id
_entity.type
_entity.pdbx_description
1 polymer ?
#
loop_
_entity_poly.entity_id
_entity_poly.type
_entity_poly.pdbx_seq_one_letter_code
_entity_poly.pdbx_strand_id
1 'polypeptide(L)'
;MVESPEEALDVVPLAVDCEFMNTCGVVLTRRALTPAERDRRRIHTAVDYTKQDRRIVMRNDLTHRILRLDEAEGQSRWGNEMVEERKGLKHVLEHVLLMEGRVAHQKLKAKWAKKGDANTKLFQRMLSMRKGRNIIDRIQADTGKLTEDPREVENVILVYFKNIYSSSK
;
A
#
# COMPACT_ATOMS: atom_id res chain seq x y z
N MET A 1 38.32 -0.26 -15.34
CA MET A 1 38.21 1.13 -15.84
C MET A 1 37.38 1.02 -17.11
N VAL A 2 36.17 1.55 -17.23
CA VAL A 2 35.42 2.57 -16.50
C VAL A 2 33.92 2.24 -16.65
N GLU A 3 33.15 2.73 -15.69
CA GLU A 3 31.70 2.64 -15.53
C GLU A 3 30.88 3.33 -16.66
N SER A 4 29.58 3.01 -16.63
CA SER A 4 28.31 3.66 -17.11
C SER A 4 28.33 5.20 -17.33
N PRO A 5 27.26 5.90 -17.85
CA PRO A 5 25.79 5.63 -17.77
C PRO A 5 25.04 5.98 -19.10
N GLU A 6 23.75 5.73 -19.37
CA GLU A 6 22.44 6.26 -18.91
C GLU A 6 21.43 5.54 -19.86
N GLU A 7 20.27 5.04 -19.47
CA GLU A 7 19.04 5.83 -19.28
C GLU A 7 18.11 5.09 -18.31
N ALA A 8 17.82 5.78 -17.22
CA ALA A 8 16.78 5.47 -16.27
C ALA A 8 15.41 5.78 -16.86
N LEU A 9 14.49 4.82 -16.82
CA LEU A 9 13.07 5.12 -16.73
C LEU A 9 12.62 4.82 -15.30
N ASP A 10 12.71 5.88 -14.51
CA ASP A 10 12.03 6.07 -13.24
C ASP A 10 10.54 5.80 -13.39
N VAL A 11 10.08 4.70 -12.82
CA VAL A 11 8.70 4.57 -12.35
C VAL A 11 8.74 4.58 -10.84
N VAL A 12 8.80 5.81 -10.33
CA VAL A 12 8.46 6.31 -9.00
C VAL A 12 8.19 5.22 -7.96
N PRO A 13 9.13 4.97 -7.02
CA PRO A 13 8.69 4.44 -5.73
C PRO A 13 7.79 5.53 -5.14
N LEU A 14 6.55 5.19 -4.81
CA LEU A 14 5.80 5.96 -3.81
C LEU A 14 6.59 5.85 -2.50
N ALA A 15 7.62 6.68 -2.39
CA ALA A 15 8.15 7.17 -1.16
C ALA A 15 6.97 7.88 -0.50
N VAL A 16 6.22 7.12 0.28
CA VAL A 16 5.56 7.72 1.42
C VAL A 16 6.74 8.07 2.32
N ASP A 17 7.19 9.31 2.20
CA ASP A 17 8.21 9.90 3.07
C ASP A 17 7.74 9.67 4.50
N CYS A 18 8.29 8.63 5.11
CA CYS A 18 8.01 8.24 6.48
C CYS A 18 8.98 9.00 7.38
N GLU A 19 9.03 10.32 7.22
CA GLU A 19 9.73 11.21 8.16
C GLU A 19 9.02 11.26 9.53
N PHE A 20 7.83 10.66 9.63
CA PHE A 20 7.05 10.59 10.88
C PHE A 20 7.47 9.45 11.84
N MET A 21 8.60 8.77 11.59
CA MET A 21 9.11 7.67 12.44
C MET A 21 10.34 8.02 13.29
N ASN A 22 10.59 9.29 13.60
CA ASN A 22 11.78 9.71 14.37
C ASN A 22 11.50 10.25 15.79
N THR A 23 10.48 9.76 16.50
CA THR A 23 10.30 10.13 17.94
C THR A 23 10.19 8.96 18.91
N CYS A 24 10.41 7.72 18.47
CA CYS A 24 10.63 6.61 19.41
C CYS A 24 11.88 5.86 18.96
N GLY A 25 12.91 5.83 19.81
CA GLY A 25 14.20 5.16 19.59
C GLY A 25 14.14 3.63 19.50
N VAL A 26 13.16 3.07 18.78
CA VAL A 26 13.17 1.69 18.33
C VAL A 26 13.45 1.72 16.83
N VAL A 27 14.74 1.66 16.48
CA VAL A 27 15.17 1.38 15.11
C VAL A 27 14.52 0.06 14.72
N LEU A 28 13.50 0.09 13.88
CA LEU A 28 12.94 -1.11 13.26
C LEU A 28 13.98 -1.65 12.28
N THR A 29 14.98 -2.36 12.79
CA THR A 29 15.84 -3.18 11.95
C THR A 29 14.93 -4.26 11.39
N ARG A 30 14.59 -4.17 10.10
CA ARG A 30 13.98 -5.31 9.41
C ARG A 30 14.94 -6.47 9.61
N ARG A 31 14.53 -7.49 10.39
CA ARG A 31 15.28 -8.75 10.51
C ARG A 31 15.62 -9.21 9.10
N ALA A 32 16.92 -9.33 8.81
CA ALA A 32 17.37 -9.85 7.54
C ALA A 32 16.72 -11.22 7.32
N LEU A 33 15.97 -11.35 6.22
CA LEU A 33 15.42 -12.65 5.84
C LEU A 33 16.59 -13.60 5.65
N THR A 34 16.49 -14.78 6.24
CA THR A 34 17.43 -15.87 5.98
C THR A 34 17.45 -16.16 4.47
N PRO A 35 18.56 -16.68 3.92
CA PRO A 35 18.62 -17.05 2.51
C PRO A 35 17.41 -17.91 2.07
N ALA A 36 17.00 -18.87 2.91
CA ALA A 36 15.84 -19.73 2.67
C ALA A 36 14.47 -18.99 2.72
N GLU A 37 14.32 -17.97 3.56
CA GLU A 37 13.11 -17.13 3.58
C GLU A 37 13.08 -16.15 2.40
N ARG A 38 14.25 -15.65 1.98
CA ARG A 38 14.42 -14.83 0.78
C ARG A 38 14.06 -15.64 -0.46
N ASP A 39 14.52 -16.89 -0.53
CA ASP A 39 14.19 -17.81 -1.62
C ASP A 39 12.73 -18.24 -1.58
N ARG A 40 12.14 -18.56 -0.41
CA ARG A 40 10.69 -18.81 -0.32
C ARG A 40 9.85 -17.62 -0.74
N ARG A 41 10.26 -16.39 -0.41
CA ARG A 41 9.58 -15.17 -0.83
C ARG A 41 9.74 -14.93 -2.32
N ARG A 42 10.95 -15.13 -2.87
CA ARG A 42 11.25 -15.10 -4.31
C ARG A 42 10.45 -16.15 -5.08
N ILE A 43 10.33 -17.37 -4.56
CA ILE A 43 9.55 -18.47 -5.15
C ILE A 43 8.05 -18.15 -5.06
N HIS A 44 7.51 -17.68 -3.93
CA HIS A 44 6.09 -17.28 -3.86
C HIS A 44 5.77 -16.13 -4.81
N THR A 45 6.66 -15.14 -4.95
CA THR A 45 6.47 -14.11 -5.98
C THR A 45 6.61 -14.71 -7.37
N ALA A 46 7.65 -15.48 -7.66
CA ALA A 46 7.92 -16.03 -9.00
C ALA A 46 6.89 -17.06 -9.47
N VAL A 47 6.36 -17.91 -8.58
CA VAL A 47 5.38 -18.97 -8.90
C VAL A 47 4.01 -18.39 -9.27
N ASP A 48 3.72 -17.15 -8.86
CA ASP A 48 2.54 -16.42 -9.35
C ASP A 48 2.74 -15.84 -10.78
N TYR A 49 3.99 -15.71 -11.26
CA TYR A 49 4.32 -15.12 -12.57
C TYR A 49 4.77 -16.13 -13.64
N THR A 50 5.25 -17.34 -13.28
CA THR A 50 5.96 -18.24 -14.23
C THR A 50 5.11 -19.32 -14.90
N LYS A 51 3.79 -19.35 -14.68
CA LYS A 51 2.89 -20.02 -15.63
C LYS A 51 2.45 -18.98 -16.63
N GLN A 52 3.03 -19.01 -17.83
CA GLN A 52 2.67 -18.17 -18.97
C GLN A 52 1.14 -18.08 -19.07
N ASP A 53 0.55 -17.02 -18.51
CA ASP A 53 -0.91 -16.86 -18.50
C ASP A 53 -1.30 -16.63 -19.95
N ARG A 54 -2.08 -17.53 -20.54
CA ARG A 54 -2.45 -17.47 -21.96
C ARG A 54 -3.01 -16.09 -22.35
N ARG A 55 -3.61 -15.39 -21.40
CA ARG A 55 -4.11 -14.01 -21.56
C ARG A 55 -3.00 -12.98 -21.76
N ILE A 56 -1.88 -13.11 -21.04
CA ILE A 56 -0.71 -12.22 -21.20
C ILE A 56 -0.08 -12.44 -22.57
N VAL A 57 0.04 -13.69 -23.01
CA VAL A 57 0.55 -14.02 -24.35
C VAL A 57 -0.37 -13.44 -25.42
N MET A 58 -1.66 -13.75 -25.32
CA MET A 58 -2.67 -13.26 -26.26
C MET A 58 -2.70 -11.73 -26.32
N ARG A 59 -2.66 -11.04 -25.18
CA ARG A 59 -2.57 -9.58 -25.11
C ARG A 59 -1.33 -9.08 -25.84
N ASN A 60 -0.15 -9.65 -25.56
CA ASN A 60 1.08 -9.24 -26.22
C ASN A 60 1.02 -9.47 -27.73
N ASP A 61 0.52 -10.62 -28.18
CA ASP A 61 0.37 -10.96 -29.60
C ASP A 61 -0.57 -9.96 -30.32
N LEU A 62 -1.72 -9.64 -29.70
CA LEU A 62 -2.67 -8.66 -30.20
C LEU A 62 -2.03 -7.26 -30.28
N THR A 63 -1.35 -6.82 -29.21
CA THR A 63 -0.65 -5.54 -29.19
C THR A 63 0.42 -5.45 -30.27
N HIS A 64 1.24 -6.50 -30.44
CA HIS A 64 2.26 -6.54 -31.50
C HIS A 64 1.65 -6.53 -32.90
N ARG A 65 0.49 -7.17 -33.11
CA ARG A 65 -0.19 -7.11 -34.40
C ARG A 65 -0.77 -5.72 -34.67
N ILE A 66 -1.39 -5.09 -33.67
CA ILE A 66 -1.93 -3.73 -33.78
C ILE A 66 -0.81 -2.73 -34.07
N LEU A 67 0.31 -2.80 -33.36
CA LEU A 67 1.46 -1.92 -33.59
C LEU A 67 2.01 -2.04 -35.02
N ARG A 68 2.12 -3.26 -35.55
CA ARG A 68 2.53 -3.47 -36.95
C ARG A 68 1.54 -2.88 -37.96
N LEU A 69 0.25 -2.89 -37.64
CA LEU A 69 -0.78 -2.24 -38.46
C LEU A 69 -0.69 -0.70 -38.33
N ASP A 70 -0.45 -0.18 -37.13
CA ASP A 70 -0.27 1.26 -36.89
C ASP A 70 0.97 1.80 -37.64
N GLU A 71 2.07 1.06 -37.67
CA GLU A 71 3.28 1.41 -38.45
C GLU A 71 3.10 1.35 -39.97
N ALA A 72 2.15 0.52 -40.43
CA ALA A 72 1.79 0.40 -41.84
C ALA A 72 0.77 1.46 -42.29
N GLU A 73 0.21 2.23 -41.35
CA GLU A 73 -0.75 3.31 -41.61
C GLU A 73 -0.09 4.41 -42.46
N GLY A 74 -0.71 4.77 -43.58
CA GLY A 74 -0.17 5.79 -44.51
C GLY A 74 0.79 5.27 -45.59
N GLN A 75 1.09 3.97 -45.63
CA GLN A 75 1.83 3.37 -46.74
C GLN A 75 0.91 3.09 -47.95
N SER A 76 1.47 3.01 -49.16
CA SER A 76 0.72 2.80 -50.41
C SER A 76 -0.13 1.50 -50.45
N ARG A 77 0.09 0.57 -49.51
CA ARG A 77 -0.61 -0.71 -49.38
C ARG A 77 -1.69 -0.70 -48.26
N TRP A 78 -1.96 0.47 -47.67
CA TRP A 78 -3.03 0.64 -46.68
C TRP A 78 -4.41 0.51 -47.33
N GLY A 79 -5.19 -0.49 -46.91
CA GLY A 79 -6.50 -0.79 -47.47
C GLY A 79 -7.57 -0.99 -46.39
N ASN A 80 -8.85 -0.97 -46.81
CA ASN A 80 -10.01 -1.12 -45.91
C ASN A 80 -9.97 -2.41 -45.08
N GLU A 81 -9.41 -3.49 -45.62
CA GLU A 81 -9.26 -4.76 -44.90
C GLU A 81 -8.36 -4.63 -43.67
N MET A 82 -7.23 -3.92 -43.80
CA MET A 82 -6.30 -3.66 -42.69
C MET A 82 -6.94 -2.76 -41.62
N VAL A 83 -7.78 -1.81 -42.04
CA VAL A 83 -8.54 -0.94 -41.14
C VAL A 83 -9.53 -1.76 -40.31
N GLU A 84 -10.28 -2.66 -40.95
CA GLU A 84 -11.25 -3.49 -40.24
C GLU A 84 -10.56 -4.54 -39.35
N GLU A 85 -9.44 -5.12 -39.81
CA GLU A 85 -8.61 -6.01 -38.98
C GLU A 85 -8.12 -5.28 -37.73
N ARG A 86 -7.53 -4.08 -37.87
CA ARG A 86 -7.05 -3.27 -36.76
C ARG A 86 -8.17 -2.98 -35.77
N LYS A 87 -9.35 -2.61 -36.26
CA LYS A 87 -10.52 -2.32 -35.42
C LYS A 87 -10.99 -3.57 -34.67
N GLY A 88 -11.08 -4.70 -35.35
CA GLY A 88 -11.41 -5.99 -34.73
C GLY A 88 -10.41 -6.40 -33.65
N LEU A 89 -9.11 -6.29 -33.93
CA LEU A 89 -8.06 -6.60 -32.96
C LEU A 89 -8.08 -5.68 -31.74
N LYS A 90 -8.33 -4.38 -31.93
CA LYS A 90 -8.50 -3.43 -30.81
C LYS A 90 -9.68 -3.82 -29.92
N HIS A 91 -10.80 -4.23 -30.52
CA HIS A 91 -11.96 -4.70 -29.76
C HIS A 91 -11.66 -5.98 -28.98
N VAL A 92 -10.97 -6.95 -29.58
CA VAL A 92 -10.55 -8.18 -28.88
C VAL A 92 -9.58 -7.85 -27.74
N LEU A 93 -8.62 -6.95 -27.97
CA LEU A 93 -7.66 -6.51 -26.94
C LEU A 93 -8.39 -5.85 -25.76
N GLU A 94 -9.35 -4.96 -26.01
CA GLU A 94 -10.17 -4.34 -24.97
C GLU A 94 -10.88 -5.39 -24.12
N HIS A 95 -11.49 -6.40 -24.74
CA HIS A 95 -12.15 -7.48 -24.03
C HIS A 95 -11.17 -8.29 -23.16
N VAL A 96 -9.97 -8.60 -23.68
CA VAL A 96 -8.92 -9.29 -22.92
C VAL A 96 -8.50 -8.47 -21.70
N LEU A 97 -8.23 -7.17 -21.86
CA LEU A 97 -7.83 -6.27 -20.78
C LEU A 97 -8.93 -6.14 -19.70
N LEU A 98 -10.20 -6.06 -20.11
CA LEU A 98 -11.33 -6.03 -19.19
C LEU A 98 -11.37 -7.31 -18.32
N MET A 99 -11.16 -8.47 -18.92
CA MET A 99 -11.14 -9.74 -18.21
C MET A 99 -9.93 -9.87 -17.29
N GLU A 100 -8.77 -9.37 -17.70
CA GLU A 100 -7.59 -9.27 -16.82
C GLU A 100 -7.88 -8.39 -15.60
N GLY A 101 -8.48 -7.22 -15.81
CA GLY A 101 -8.88 -6.31 -14.73
C GLY A 101 -9.84 -6.96 -13.73
N ARG A 102 -10.85 -7.69 -14.22
CA ARG A 102 -11.81 -8.44 -13.37
C ARG A 102 -11.11 -9.50 -12.52
N VAL A 103 -10.19 -10.26 -13.12
CA VAL A 103 -9.44 -11.32 -12.42
C VAL A 103 -8.49 -10.73 -11.39
N ALA A 104 -7.80 -9.63 -11.72
CA ALA A 104 -6.96 -8.90 -10.77
C ALA A 104 -7.79 -8.41 -9.57
N HIS A 105 -8.96 -7.82 -9.82
CA HIS A 105 -9.87 -7.38 -8.76
C HIS A 105 -10.35 -8.53 -7.87
N GLN A 106 -10.74 -9.66 -8.46
CA GLN A 106 -11.14 -10.86 -7.71
C GLN A 106 -9.99 -11.40 -6.85
N LYS A 107 -8.77 -11.47 -7.39
CA LYS A 107 -7.57 -11.88 -6.64
C LYS A 107 -7.28 -10.92 -5.48
N LEU A 108 -7.41 -9.61 -5.69
CA LEU A 108 -7.24 -8.61 -4.64
C LEU A 108 -8.30 -8.77 -3.54
N LYS A 109 -9.58 -8.91 -3.91
CA LYS A 109 -10.67 -9.18 -2.95
C LYS A 109 -10.44 -10.46 -2.16
N ALA A 110 -10.07 -11.56 -2.82
CA ALA A 110 -9.77 -12.82 -2.14
C ALA A 110 -8.59 -12.68 -1.17
N LYS A 111 -7.54 -11.95 -1.58
CA LYS A 111 -6.37 -11.66 -0.74
C LYS A 111 -6.75 -10.80 0.47
N TRP A 112 -7.58 -9.78 0.29
CA TRP A 112 -8.10 -8.94 1.37
C TRP A 112 -9.00 -9.73 2.32
N ALA A 113 -9.94 -10.51 1.80
CA ALA A 113 -10.81 -11.36 2.62
C ALA A 113 -10.00 -12.35 3.47
N LYS A 114 -8.93 -12.94 2.91
CA LYS A 114 -8.06 -13.88 3.62
C LYS A 114 -7.14 -13.22 4.65
N LYS A 115 -6.56 -12.06 4.32
CA LYS A 115 -5.60 -11.36 5.19
C LYS A 115 -6.26 -10.42 6.20
N GLY A 116 -7.56 -10.16 6.03
CA GLY A 116 -8.28 -9.12 6.77
C GLY A 116 -7.78 -7.73 6.44
N ASP A 117 -8.30 -6.74 7.15
CA ASP A 117 -7.75 -5.39 7.11
C ASP A 117 -6.43 -5.35 7.90
N ALA A 118 -5.30 -5.53 7.20
CA ALA A 118 -3.97 -5.38 7.80
C ALA A 118 -3.73 -3.97 8.36
N ASN A 119 -4.54 -2.98 7.96
CA ASN A 119 -4.53 -1.64 8.51
C ASN A 119 -5.07 -1.60 9.95
N THR A 120 -5.80 -2.63 10.39
CA THR A 120 -6.24 -2.79 11.78
C THR A 120 -5.04 -2.78 12.73
N LYS A 121 -3.92 -3.41 12.40
CA LYS A 121 -2.73 -3.43 13.27
C LYS A 121 -2.06 -2.06 13.35
N LEU A 122 -2.01 -1.33 12.23
CA LEU A 122 -1.48 0.03 12.20
C LEU A 122 -2.38 0.98 12.99
N PHE A 123 -3.69 0.90 12.76
CA PHE A 123 -4.69 1.69 13.46
C PHE A 123 -4.70 1.40 14.96
N GLN A 124 -4.69 0.13 15.36
CA GLN A 124 -4.57 -0.28 16.76
C GLN A 124 -3.28 0.24 17.40
N ARG A 125 -2.14 0.19 16.69
CA ARG A 125 -0.89 0.78 17.17
C ARG A 125 -0.99 2.29 17.34
N MET A 126 -1.56 3.00 16.37
CA MET A 126 -1.79 4.44 16.47
C MET A 126 -2.70 4.79 17.63
N LEU A 127 -3.79 4.03 17.84
CA LEU A 127 -4.66 4.19 19.00
C LEU A 127 -3.92 3.95 20.32
N SER A 128 -3.11 2.90 20.41
CA SER A 128 -2.29 2.64 21.61
C SER A 128 -1.27 3.74 21.87
N MET A 129 -0.64 4.30 20.83
CA MET A 129 0.28 5.44 20.97
C MET A 129 -0.46 6.70 21.44
N ARG A 130 -1.63 6.99 20.87
CA ARG A 130 -2.47 8.11 21.31
C ARG A 130 -2.94 7.92 22.76
N LYS A 131 -3.34 6.70 23.13
CA LYS A 131 -3.66 6.35 24.52
C LYS A 131 -2.47 6.58 25.44
N GLY A 132 -1.26 6.15 25.06
CA GLY A 132 -0.05 6.38 25.84
C GLY A 132 0.29 7.86 26.01
N ARG A 133 0.16 8.67 24.96
CA ARG A 133 0.42 10.13 25.02
C ARG A 133 -0.62 10.90 25.84
N ASN A 134 -1.85 10.40 25.89
CA ASN A 134 -2.97 11.07 26.53
C ASN A 134 -3.30 10.50 27.92
N ILE A 135 -2.54 9.52 28.40
CA ILE A 135 -2.63 9.07 29.78
C ILE A 135 -2.12 10.20 30.66
N ILE A 136 -2.91 10.55 31.68
CA ILE A 136 -2.50 11.45 32.75
C ILE A 136 -1.91 10.56 33.84
N ASP A 137 -0.58 10.42 33.81
CA ASP A 137 0.23 9.60 34.70
C ASP A 137 0.66 10.34 35.97
N ARG A 138 0.68 11.68 35.95
CA ARG A 138 0.97 12.51 37.12
C ARG A 138 0.10 13.75 37.11
N ILE A 139 -0.38 14.14 38.28
CA ILE A 139 -1.14 15.38 38.45
C ILE A 139 -0.68 16.11 39.72
N GLN A 140 -0.62 17.44 39.65
CA GLN A 140 -0.32 18.28 40.81
C GLN A 140 -1.63 18.72 41.44
N ALA A 141 -1.80 18.43 42.73
CA ALA A 141 -2.96 18.88 43.50
C ALA A 141 -2.84 20.37 43.87
N ASP A 142 -3.96 20.97 44.25
CA ASP A 142 -4.04 22.39 44.66
C ASP A 142 -3.14 22.73 45.86
N THR A 143 -2.75 21.72 46.66
CA THR A 143 -1.79 21.82 47.77
C THR A 143 -0.34 21.89 47.31
N GLY A 144 -0.07 21.85 46.01
CA GLY A 144 1.26 21.82 45.41
C GLY A 144 1.91 20.43 45.37
N LYS A 145 1.29 19.40 45.99
CA LYS A 145 1.79 18.02 45.98
C LYS A 145 1.63 17.40 44.60
N LEU A 146 2.73 16.89 44.03
CA LEU A 146 2.70 16.06 42.81
C LEU A 146 2.42 14.60 43.19
N THR A 147 1.45 13.99 42.53
CA THR A 147 1.09 12.59 42.76
C THR A 147 1.09 11.78 41.47
N GLU A 148 1.55 10.53 41.57
CA GLU A 148 1.60 9.53 40.50
C GLU A 148 0.72 8.30 40.80
N ASP A 149 0.16 8.20 42.01
CA ASP A 149 -0.75 7.10 42.39
C ASP A 149 -2.09 7.24 41.64
N PRO A 150 -2.53 6.24 40.84
CA PRO A 150 -3.72 6.36 40.01
C PRO A 150 -4.99 6.72 40.79
N ARG A 151 -5.14 6.25 42.03
CA ARG A 151 -6.31 6.54 42.87
C ARG A 151 -6.33 7.98 43.35
N GLU A 152 -5.17 8.49 43.77
CA GLU A 152 -5.03 9.90 44.14
C GLU A 152 -5.21 10.82 42.91
N VAL A 153 -4.66 10.45 41.73
CA VAL A 153 -4.85 11.19 40.48
C VAL A 153 -6.34 11.31 40.12
N GLU A 154 -7.08 10.19 40.16
CA GLU A 154 -8.53 10.17 39.94
C GLU A 154 -9.26 11.09 40.93
N ASN A 155 -8.90 11.02 42.21
CA ASN A 155 -9.53 11.84 43.24
C ASN A 155 -9.28 13.35 43.03
N VAL A 156 -8.07 13.76 42.65
CA VAL A 156 -7.75 15.17 42.34
C VAL A 156 -8.59 15.67 41.16
N ILE A 157 -8.70 14.87 40.09
CA ILE A 157 -9.52 15.21 38.91
C ILE A 157 -10.99 15.35 39.31
N LEU A 158 -11.53 14.41 40.09
CA LEU A 158 -12.93 14.44 40.53
C LEU A 158 -13.22 15.65 41.42
N VAL A 159 -12.35 15.96 42.38
CA VAL A 159 -12.51 17.13 43.26
C VAL A 159 -12.46 18.42 42.44
N TYR A 160 -11.50 18.56 41.52
CA TYR A 160 -11.37 19.72 40.66
C TYR A 160 -12.65 19.98 39.84
N PHE A 161 -13.13 18.99 39.09
CA PHE A 161 -14.34 19.15 38.29
C PHE A 161 -15.59 19.32 39.14
N LYS A 162 -15.69 18.62 40.28
CA LYS A 162 -16.80 18.82 41.22
C LYS A 162 -16.85 20.27 41.71
N ASN A 163 -15.70 20.88 42.01
CA ASN A 163 -15.63 22.27 42.45
C ASN A 163 -16.05 23.25 41.34
N ILE A 164 -15.58 23.05 40.10
CA ILE A 164 -15.98 23.89 38.95
C ILE A 164 -17.48 23.81 38.71
N TYR A 165 -18.04 22.60 38.65
CA TYR A 165 -19.45 22.42 38.33
C TYR A 165 -20.39 22.72 39.52
N SER A 166 -19.88 22.80 40.75
CA SER A 166 -20.65 23.23 41.93
C SER A 166 -20.52 24.72 42.24
N SER A 167 -19.44 25.37 41.79
CA SER A 167 -19.24 26.83 41.86
C SER A 167 -20.07 27.60 40.82
N SER A 168 -20.62 26.93 39.80
CA SER A 168 -21.53 27.53 38.83
C SER A 168 -22.97 27.46 39.31
N LYS A 169 -23.27 28.13 40.43
CA LYS A 169 -24.63 28.41 40.90
C LYS A 169 -24.82 29.90 41.14
#